data_AF-A0ABD5I0U0-F1
#
_entry.id   AF-A0ABD5I0U0-F1
#
_cell.length_a   1.000
_cell.length_b   1.000
_cell.length_c   1.000
_cell.angle_alpha   90.00
_cell.angle_beta   90.00
_cell.angle_gamma   90.00
#
_symmetry.space_group_name_H-M   'P 1'
#
loop_
_entity.id
_entity.type
_entity.pdbx_description
1 polymer ?
#
loop_
_entity_poly.entity_id
_entity_poly.type
_entity_poly.pdbx_seq_one_letter_code
_entity_poly.pdbx_strand_id
1 'polypeptide(L)'
;MEYFTRDWYKKMQVLEFVSFIESIKEWSEIDIQSLREEIEERKIDLLKFLPESIYSIIQNITINSEYPSGELKKLMQEWTIDYEKRMAQLDQSYVEYFNSIEKKLPSNVAQLHETSLHDSVIKVVKRKSEDTLSIVLDCSGTFSEFDKLEVTFIPH
;
A
#
# COMPACT_ATOMS: atom_id res chain seq x y z
N MET A 1 -8.18 7.07 -11.06
CA MET A 1 -6.76 6.64 -11.09
C MET A 1 -6.73 5.17 -11.41
N GLU A 2 -6.14 4.79 -12.54
CA GLU A 2 -6.05 3.39 -12.99
C GLU A 2 -4.98 2.61 -12.21
N TYR A 3 -3.89 3.29 -11.83
CA TYR A 3 -2.72 2.62 -11.26
C TYR A 3 -2.70 2.64 -9.72
N PHE A 4 -3.02 3.74 -9.03
CA PHE A 4 -2.88 3.86 -7.56
C PHE A 4 -4.22 3.99 -6.82
N THR A 5 -4.94 2.88 -6.66
CA THR A 5 -6.29 2.88 -6.04
C THR A 5 -6.25 2.66 -4.53
N ARG A 6 -7.32 3.08 -3.83
CA ARG A 6 -7.51 2.77 -2.40
C ARG A 6 -7.49 1.26 -2.13
N ASP A 7 -8.05 0.47 -3.03
CA ASP A 7 -8.07 -0.98 -2.90
C ASP A 7 -6.67 -1.58 -3.03
N TRP A 8 -5.83 -1.04 -3.93
CA TRP A 8 -4.45 -1.45 -3.99
C TRP A 8 -3.69 -1.09 -2.71
N TYR A 9 -3.85 0.13 -2.19
CA TYR A 9 -3.25 0.52 -0.91
C TYR A 9 -3.63 -0.45 0.23
N LYS A 10 -4.92 -0.77 0.38
CA LYS A 10 -5.39 -1.75 1.37
C LYS A 10 -4.78 -3.13 1.16
N LYS A 11 -4.62 -3.55 -0.10
CA LYS A 11 -3.99 -4.82 -0.44
C LYS A 11 -2.50 -4.84 -0.14
N MET A 12 -1.79 -3.70 -0.27
CA MET A 12 -0.40 -3.56 0.19
C MET A 12 -0.30 -3.70 1.71
N GLN A 13 -1.24 -3.13 2.47
CA GLN A 13 -1.29 -3.31 3.93
C GLN A 13 -1.50 -4.78 4.33
N VAL A 14 -2.32 -5.52 3.57
CA VAL A 14 -2.43 -6.99 3.75
C VAL A 14 -1.12 -7.68 3.41
N LEU A 15 -0.43 -7.30 2.33
CA LEU A 15 0.88 -7.86 2.01
C LEU A 15 1.89 -7.66 3.15
N GLU A 16 1.99 -6.46 3.72
CA GLU A 16 2.92 -6.19 4.84
C GLU A 16 2.66 -7.12 6.03
N PHE A 17 1.38 -7.35 6.36
CA PHE A 17 1.00 -8.32 7.39
C PHE A 17 1.40 -9.75 7.00
N VAL A 18 1.18 -10.15 5.75
CA VAL A 18 1.57 -11.48 5.24
C VAL A 18 3.09 -11.66 5.28
N SER A 19 3.87 -10.67 4.86
CA SER A 19 5.33 -10.70 4.92
C SER A 19 5.85 -10.77 6.36
N PHE A 20 5.18 -10.11 7.31
CA PHE A 20 5.46 -10.28 8.73
C PHE A 20 5.28 -11.75 9.14
N ILE A 21 4.14 -12.37 8.80
CA ILE A 21 3.84 -13.79 9.05
C ILE A 21 4.93 -14.71 8.49
N GLU A 22 5.41 -14.45 7.27
CA GLU A 22 6.47 -15.23 6.64
C GLU A 22 7.82 -15.10 7.34
N SER A 23 8.11 -13.92 7.90
CA SER A 23 9.37 -13.61 8.57
C SER A 23 9.55 -14.36 9.91
N ILE A 24 8.47 -14.85 10.51
CA ILE A 24 8.53 -15.61 11.76
C ILE A 24 9.28 -16.92 11.54
N LYS A 25 10.36 -17.10 12.30
CA LYS A 25 11.16 -18.32 12.30
C LYS A 25 10.47 -19.43 13.07
N GLU A 26 10.02 -19.12 14.29
CA GLU A 26 9.34 -20.06 15.17
C GLU A 26 8.04 -19.45 15.69
N TRP A 27 6.90 -20.12 15.45
CA TRP A 27 5.59 -19.59 15.84
C TRP A 27 5.45 -19.35 17.35
N SER A 28 6.16 -20.12 18.17
CA SER A 28 6.23 -19.94 19.62
C SER A 28 6.78 -18.59 20.07
N GLU A 29 7.53 -17.88 19.22
CA GLU A 29 8.10 -16.57 19.52
C GLU A 29 7.08 -15.41 19.41
N ILE A 30 5.90 -15.67 18.85
CA ILE A 30 4.86 -14.65 18.67
C ILE A 30 3.97 -14.54 19.90
N ASP A 31 3.63 -13.31 20.25
CA ASP A 31 2.47 -13.03 21.09
C ASP A 31 1.16 -13.24 20.31
N ILE A 32 0.51 -14.37 20.55
CA ILE A 32 -0.78 -14.74 19.93
C ILE A 32 -1.84 -13.66 20.18
N GLN A 33 -1.80 -12.97 21.33
CA GLN A 33 -2.79 -11.95 21.65
C GLN A 33 -2.67 -10.74 20.73
N SER A 34 -1.43 -10.27 20.52
CA SER A 34 -1.11 -9.21 19.56
C SER A 34 -1.48 -9.62 18.13
N LEU A 35 -1.15 -10.86 17.72
CA LEU A 35 -1.53 -11.37 16.41
C LEU A 35 -3.05 -11.40 16.21
N ARG A 36 -3.81 -11.78 17.23
CA ARG A 36 -5.28 -11.77 17.19
C ARG A 36 -5.84 -10.36 16.99
N GLU A 37 -5.29 -9.38 17.71
CA GLU A 37 -5.69 -7.98 17.59
C GLU A 37 -5.43 -7.45 16.18
N GLU A 38 -4.25 -7.72 15.63
CA GLU A 38 -3.87 -7.38 14.25
C GLU A 38 -4.83 -8.01 13.22
N ILE A 39 -5.19 -9.28 13.40
CA ILE A 39 -6.15 -9.98 12.55
C ILE A 39 -7.54 -9.34 12.62
N GLU A 40 -8.02 -8.97 13.80
CA GLU A 40 -9.35 -8.40 13.97
C GLU A 40 -9.41 -6.97 13.40
N GLU A 41 -8.38 -6.16 13.60
CA GLU A 41 -8.26 -4.81 13.00
C GLU A 41 -8.33 -4.85 11.47
N ARG A 42 -7.68 -5.84 10.85
CA ARG A 42 -7.56 -5.96 9.39
C ARG A 42 -8.57 -6.92 8.77
N LYS A 43 -9.49 -7.49 9.56
CA LYS A 43 -10.40 -8.58 9.18
C LYS A 43 -11.12 -8.37 7.85
N ILE A 44 -11.66 -7.17 7.64
CA ILE A 44 -12.40 -6.84 6.41
C ILE A 44 -11.49 -6.94 5.19
N ASP A 45 -10.27 -6.42 5.29
CA ASP A 45 -9.32 -6.42 4.18
C ASP A 45 -8.68 -7.80 4.00
N LEU A 46 -8.41 -8.55 5.09
CA LEU A 46 -7.97 -9.94 5.03
C LEU A 46 -8.99 -10.83 4.30
N LEU A 47 -10.27 -10.75 4.67
CA LEU A 47 -11.34 -11.49 3.99
C LEU A 47 -11.57 -11.02 2.55
N LYS A 48 -11.25 -9.77 2.23
CA LYS A 48 -11.39 -9.27 0.85
C LYS A 48 -10.27 -9.75 -0.06
N PHE A 49 -9.03 -9.84 0.43
CA PHE A 49 -7.85 -10.00 -0.41
C PHE A 49 -7.16 -11.37 -0.30
N LEU A 50 -7.34 -12.07 0.81
CA LEU A 50 -6.77 -13.41 1.00
C LEU A 50 -7.72 -14.51 0.47
N PRO A 51 -7.15 -15.63 -0.02
CA PRO A 51 -7.89 -16.83 -0.39
C PRO A 51 -8.80 -17.35 0.73
N GLU A 52 -9.97 -17.87 0.35
CA GLU A 52 -10.94 -18.45 1.30
C GLU A 52 -10.37 -19.64 2.10
N SER A 53 -9.41 -20.36 1.53
CA SER A 53 -8.71 -21.47 2.20
C SER A 53 -8.02 -21.06 3.50
N ILE A 54 -7.73 -19.77 3.68
CA ILE A 54 -7.06 -19.22 4.86
C ILE A 54 -8.07 -18.86 5.97
N TYR A 55 -9.35 -18.70 5.64
CA TYR A 55 -10.34 -18.14 6.58
C TYR A 55 -10.54 -19.00 7.82
N SER A 56 -10.58 -20.34 7.67
CA SER A 56 -10.70 -21.26 8.80
C SER A 56 -9.50 -21.18 9.75
N ILE A 57 -8.30 -21.00 9.20
CA ILE A 57 -7.06 -20.89 9.98
C ILE A 57 -7.05 -19.58 10.76
N ILE A 58 -7.43 -18.46 10.11
CA ILE A 58 -7.57 -17.15 10.77
C ILE A 58 -8.62 -17.21 11.89
N GLN A 59 -9.76 -17.85 11.65
CA GLN A 59 -10.80 -18.03 12.67
C GLN A 59 -10.30 -18.83 13.87
N ASN A 60 -9.55 -19.92 13.65
CA ASN A 60 -9.00 -20.71 14.75
C ASN A 60 -8.01 -19.91 15.61
N ILE A 61 -7.14 -19.11 15.00
CA ILE A 61 -6.23 -18.20 15.73
C ILE A 61 -7.05 -17.20 16.57
N THR A 62 -8.12 -16.66 15.99
CA THR A 62 -8.96 -15.65 16.64
C THR A 62 -9.76 -16.21 17.81
N ILE A 63 -10.33 -17.41 17.66
CA ILE A 63 -11.27 -18.01 18.62
C ILE A 63 -10.52 -18.80 19.71
N ASN A 64 -9.56 -19.63 19.32
CA ASN A 64 -8.92 -20.59 20.22
C ASN A 64 -7.55 -20.11 20.74
N SER A 65 -7.03 -18.99 20.22
CA SER A 65 -5.71 -18.46 20.58
C SER A 65 -4.62 -19.54 20.46
N GLU A 66 -4.66 -20.30 19.36
CA GLU A 66 -3.68 -21.33 19.05
C GLU A 66 -2.54 -20.76 18.21
N TYR A 67 -1.34 -21.31 18.41
CA TYR A 67 -0.20 -20.98 17.56
C TYR A 67 -0.52 -21.33 16.10
N PRO A 68 -0.21 -20.43 15.15
CA PRO A 68 -0.52 -20.67 13.75
C PRO A 68 0.19 -21.91 13.22
N SER A 69 -0.49 -22.62 12.32
CA SER A 69 0.08 -23.81 11.70
C SER A 69 1.17 -23.44 10.68
N GLY A 70 2.08 -24.38 10.42
CA GLY A 70 3.03 -24.25 9.30
C GLY A 70 2.33 -24.15 7.93
N GLU A 71 1.09 -24.63 7.83
CA GLU A 71 0.25 -24.51 6.63
C GLU A 71 -0.10 -23.03 6.33
N LEU A 72 -0.40 -22.23 7.37
CA LEU A 72 -0.64 -20.80 7.19
C LEU A 72 0.54 -20.12 6.51
N LYS A 73 1.75 -20.37 7.04
CA LYS A 73 2.99 -19.79 6.50
C LYS A 73 3.18 -20.13 5.03
N LYS A 74 2.92 -21.38 4.64
CA LYS A 74 3.03 -21.82 3.25
C LYS A 74 2.01 -21.13 2.34
N LEU A 75 0.74 -21.06 2.75
CA LEU A 75 -0.31 -20.39 1.97
C LEU A 75 -0.02 -18.90 1.78
N MET A 76 0.52 -18.25 2.82
CA MET A 76 0.95 -16.86 2.77
C MET A 76 2.07 -16.65 1.74
N GLN A 77 3.10 -17.51 1.75
CA GLN A 77 4.18 -17.48 0.76
C GLN A 77 3.67 -17.62 -0.68
N GLU A 78 2.76 -18.57 -0.93
CA GLU A 78 2.18 -18.79 -2.25
C GLU A 78 1.39 -17.55 -2.72
N TRP A 79 0.62 -16.93 -1.83
CA TRP A 79 -0.13 -15.71 -2.13
C TRP A 79 0.79 -14.51 -2.38
N THR A 80 1.86 -14.34 -1.59
CA THR A 80 2.84 -13.27 -1.75
C THR A 80 3.52 -13.33 -3.11
N ILE A 81 4.00 -14.51 -3.52
CA ILE A 81 4.65 -14.71 -4.83
C ILE A 81 3.69 -14.36 -5.98
N ASP A 82 2.44 -14.82 -5.91
CA ASP A 82 1.42 -14.48 -6.93
C ASP A 82 1.12 -12.98 -6.96
N TYR A 83 0.99 -12.36 -5.79
CA TYR A 83 0.73 -10.94 -5.67
C TYR A 83 1.88 -10.10 -6.24
N GLU A 84 3.13 -10.36 -5.82
CA GLU A 84 4.33 -9.68 -6.31
C GLU A 84 4.45 -9.76 -7.82
N LYS A 85 4.18 -10.94 -8.41
CA LYS A 85 4.19 -11.12 -9.86
C LYS A 85 3.16 -10.22 -10.56
N ARG A 86 1.95 -10.10 -10.03
CA ARG A 86 0.91 -9.21 -10.58
C ARG A 86 1.29 -7.74 -10.40
N MET A 87 1.93 -7.38 -9.28
CA MET A 87 2.38 -6.01 -9.03
C MET A 87 3.51 -5.60 -9.95
N ALA A 88 4.48 -6.49 -10.21
CA ALA A 88 5.53 -6.24 -11.19
C ALA A 88 4.97 -5.96 -12.60
N GLN A 89 3.91 -6.67 -12.99
CA GLN A 89 3.22 -6.42 -14.26
C GLN A 89 2.50 -5.06 -14.28
N LEU A 90 1.82 -4.71 -13.19
CA LEU A 90 1.12 -3.43 -13.07
C LEU A 90 2.10 -2.26 -13.08
N ASP A 91 3.18 -2.36 -12.33
CA ASP A 91 4.25 -1.36 -12.26
C ASP A 91 4.89 -1.15 -13.63
N GLN A 92 5.22 -2.24 -14.33
CA GLN A 92 5.72 -2.18 -15.71
C GLN A 92 4.74 -1.46 -16.64
N SER A 93 3.44 -1.75 -16.56
CA SER A 93 2.43 -1.10 -17.39
C SER A 93 2.28 0.40 -17.09
N TYR A 94 2.44 0.79 -15.82
CA TYR A 94 2.44 2.18 -15.40
C TYR A 94 3.64 2.94 -15.99
N VAL A 95 4.84 2.36 -15.86
CA VAL A 95 6.08 2.94 -16.40
C VAL A 95 6.00 3.08 -17.92
N GLU A 96 5.54 2.05 -18.63
CA GLU A 96 5.34 2.09 -20.08
C GLU A 96 4.36 3.19 -20.51
N TYR A 97 3.23 3.30 -19.80
CA TYR A 97 2.25 4.34 -20.08
C TYR A 97 2.82 5.74 -19.83
N PHE A 98 3.44 5.97 -18.67
CA PHE A 98 4.08 7.25 -18.34
C PHE A 98 5.09 7.66 -19.42
N ASN A 99 6.02 6.78 -19.79
CA ASN A 99 7.02 7.04 -20.83
C ASN A 99 6.38 7.38 -22.20
N SER A 100 5.21 6.79 -22.52
CA SER A 100 4.52 7.07 -23.78
C SER A 100 3.88 8.46 -23.86
N ILE A 101 3.59 9.07 -22.71
CA ILE A 101 2.94 10.39 -22.61
C ILE A 101 3.85 11.49 -22.07
N GLU A 102 4.99 11.15 -21.46
CA GLU A 102 5.89 12.08 -20.76
C GLU A 102 6.18 13.36 -21.56
N LYS A 103 6.56 13.22 -22.84
CA LYS A 103 6.87 14.36 -23.73
C LYS A 103 5.68 15.25 -24.08
N LYS A 104 4.45 14.78 -23.80
CA LYS A 104 3.20 15.52 -24.00
C LYS A 104 2.70 16.17 -22.71
N LEU A 105 3.30 15.83 -21.56
CA LEU A 105 2.95 16.42 -20.28
C LEU A 105 3.50 17.85 -20.19
N PRO A 106 2.78 18.76 -19.51
CA PRO A 106 3.35 20.03 -19.08
C PRO A 106 4.63 19.80 -18.27
N SER A 107 5.65 20.66 -18.45
CA SER A 107 6.97 20.48 -17.82
C SER A 107 6.91 20.39 -16.29
N ASN A 108 6.00 21.14 -15.66
CA ASN A 108 5.77 21.10 -14.22
C ASN A 108 5.17 19.75 -13.74
N VAL A 109 4.42 19.05 -14.59
CA VAL A 109 3.86 17.73 -14.27
C VAL A 109 4.95 16.66 -14.44
N ALA A 110 5.77 16.74 -15.49
CA ALA A 110 6.90 15.85 -15.67
C ALA A 110 7.91 15.97 -14.51
N GLN A 111 8.27 17.20 -14.11
CA GLN A 111 9.15 17.46 -12.96
C GLN A 111 8.57 16.93 -11.64
N LEU A 112 7.25 16.98 -11.46
CA LEU A 112 6.61 16.45 -10.25
C LEU A 112 6.81 14.93 -10.13
N HIS A 113 6.78 14.20 -11.25
CA HIS A 113 7.06 12.76 -11.26
C HIS A 113 8.52 12.45 -10.92
N GLU A 114 9.46 13.27 -11.37
CA GLU A 114 10.88 13.13 -11.04
C GLU A 114 11.19 13.48 -9.58
N THR A 115 10.32 14.26 -8.93
CA THR A 115 10.54 14.67 -7.55
C THR A 115 10.00 13.64 -6.56
N SER A 116 10.87 13.13 -5.68
CA SER A 116 10.42 12.37 -4.52
C SER A 116 9.66 13.27 -3.55
N LEU A 117 8.40 12.93 -3.28
CA LEU A 117 7.56 13.51 -2.22
C LEU A 117 7.44 12.58 -1.01
N HIS A 118 8.31 11.58 -0.92
CA HIS A 118 8.33 10.65 0.21
C HIS A 118 8.51 11.43 1.53
N ASP A 119 7.76 11.02 2.56
CA ASP A 119 7.70 11.67 3.88
C ASP A 119 7.24 13.14 3.91
N SER A 120 6.82 13.71 2.77
CA SER A 120 6.28 15.08 2.76
C SER A 120 4.97 15.16 3.52
N VAL A 121 4.81 16.20 4.33
CA VAL A 121 3.65 16.38 5.19
C VAL A 121 2.66 17.36 4.55
N ILE A 122 1.41 16.94 4.39
CA ILE A 122 0.34 17.84 3.99
C ILE A 122 0.10 18.87 5.11
N LYS A 123 0.39 20.14 4.84
CA LYS A 123 0.09 21.24 5.76
C LYS A 123 -1.29 21.82 5.53
N VAL A 124 -1.67 21.99 4.27
CA VAL A 124 -2.92 22.64 3.91
C VAL A 124 -3.53 21.99 2.68
N VAL A 125 -4.83 21.74 2.74
CA VAL A 125 -5.65 21.41 1.57
C VAL A 125 -6.66 22.53 1.39
N LYS A 126 -6.61 23.21 0.24
CA LYS A 126 -7.51 24.32 -0.12
C LYS A 126 -8.28 23.96 -1.37
N ARG A 127 -9.61 23.88 -1.24
CA ARG A 127 -10.49 23.85 -2.41
C ARG A 127 -10.69 25.28 -2.89
N LYS A 128 -10.08 25.64 -4.03
CA LYS A 128 -10.14 27.00 -4.60
C LYS A 128 -11.44 27.22 -5.40
N SER A 129 -12.01 26.16 -5.96
CA SER A 129 -13.33 26.12 -6.61
C SER A 129 -13.90 24.69 -6.57
N GLU A 130 -15.07 24.45 -7.18
CA GLU A 130 -15.64 23.10 -7.31
C GLU A 130 -14.61 22.12 -7.90
N ASP A 131 -13.89 22.53 -8.93
CA ASP A 131 -12.97 21.64 -9.65
C ASP A 131 -11.48 21.89 -9.36
N THR A 132 -11.13 22.95 -8.64
CA THR A 132 -9.73 23.29 -8.36
C THR A 132 -9.34 22.95 -6.93
N LEU A 133 -8.36 22.07 -6.78
CA LEU A 133 -7.78 21.67 -5.49
C LEU A 133 -6.32 22.13 -5.41
N SER A 134 -5.93 22.70 -4.27
CA SER A 134 -4.55 23.09 -4.00
C SER A 134 -4.08 22.43 -2.71
N ILE A 135 -2.90 21.81 -2.75
CA ILE A 135 -2.29 21.11 -1.62
C ILE A 135 -0.93 21.74 -1.37
N VAL A 136 -0.69 22.14 -0.12
CA VAL A 136 0.60 22.65 0.33
C VAL A 136 1.28 21.57 1.16
N LEU A 137 2.46 21.16 0.70
CA LEU A 137 3.32 20.18 1.32
C LEU A 137 4.48 20.89 2.01
N ASP A 138 4.79 20.44 3.22
CA ASP A 138 6.06 20.68 3.89
C ASP A 138 6.98 19.50 3.55
N CYS A 139 8.06 19.82 2.87
CA CYS A 139 9.07 18.90 2.40
C CYS A 139 10.39 19.05 3.18
N SER A 140 10.38 19.82 4.28
CA SER A 140 11.57 19.96 5.11
C SER A 140 11.97 18.62 5.74
N GLY A 141 13.25 18.29 5.66
CA GLY A 141 13.79 17.03 6.18
C GLY A 141 13.51 15.79 5.32
N THR A 142 12.95 15.95 4.11
CA THR A 142 12.84 14.86 3.13
C THR A 142 14.05 14.82 2.20
N PHE A 143 14.03 13.91 1.23
CA PHE A 143 15.02 13.85 0.14
C PHE A 143 14.69 14.82 -1.03
N SER A 144 13.69 15.69 -0.88
CA SER A 144 13.30 16.66 -1.90
C SER A 144 14.31 17.81 -1.99
N GLU A 145 14.45 18.43 -3.17
CA GLU A 145 15.33 19.60 -3.37
C GLU A 145 14.74 20.92 -2.84
N PHE A 146 13.57 20.87 -2.20
CA PHE A 146 12.84 22.03 -1.71
C PHE A 146 12.19 21.75 -0.35
N ASP A 147 12.06 22.79 0.46
CA ASP A 147 11.41 22.70 1.79
C ASP A 147 9.88 22.77 1.73
N LYS A 148 9.33 23.24 0.60
CA LYS A 148 7.89 23.46 0.45
C LYS A 148 7.46 23.33 -1.00
N LEU A 149 6.34 22.65 -1.22
CA LEU A 149 5.70 22.52 -2.52
C LEU A 149 4.22 22.88 -2.45
N GLU A 150 3.70 23.65 -3.41
CA GLU A 150 2.26 23.83 -3.61
C GLU A 150 1.86 23.19 -4.95
N VAL A 151 1.02 22.16 -4.90
CA VAL A 151 0.46 21.50 -6.08
C VAL A 151 -0.97 21.99 -6.27
N THR A 152 -1.31 22.49 -7.46
CA THR A 152 -2.69 22.88 -7.81
C THR A 152 -3.19 22.02 -8.97
N PHE A 153 -4.25 21.26 -8.69
CA PHE A 153 -4.97 20.46 -9.67
C PHE A 153 -6.07 21.32 -10.28
N ILE A 154 -6.08 21.41 -11.60
CA ILE A 154 -7.02 22.17 -12.41
C ILE A 154 -7.67 21.18 -13.38
N PRO A 155 -9.00 21.21 -13.60
CA PRO A 155 -9.62 20.35 -14.59
C PRO A 155 -9.09 20.67 -15.99
N HIS A 156 -9.00 19.64 -16.83
CA HIS A 156 -8.78 19.75 -18.28
C HIS A 156 -10.11 19.58 -19.01
#